data_AF-A0AAU2R2W9-F1
#
_entry.id   AF-A0AAU2R2W9-F1
#
_cell.length_a   1.000
_cell.length_b   1.000
_cell.length_c   1.000
_cell.angle_alpha   90.00
_cell.angle_beta   90.00
_cell.angle_gamma   90.00
#
_symmetry.space_group_name_H-M   'P 1'
#
loop_
_entity.id
_entity.type
_entity.pdbx_description
1 polymer ?
#
loop_
_entity_poly.entity_id
_entity_poly.type
_entity_poly.pdbx_seq_one_letter_code
_entity_poly.pdbx_strand_id
1 'polypeptide(L)'
;MDKPQRGYWCECWTEDLTEETRPVLRASFDAYSAPQVDRWVAVALRTISPALDPDASQEAWEWLYDGRITTRKALLRAEPCTVALTRARTRITWAIRPVIFLPIAQRQGSGLPSCAYDFTAMEPHTPQQAD
;
A
#
# COMPACT_ATOMS: atom_id res chain seq x y z
N MET A 1 -24.76 16.43 2.61
CA MET A 1 -23.60 16.07 1.76
C MET A 1 -22.44 15.80 2.69
N ASP A 2 -21.87 14.60 2.65
CA ASP A 2 -20.64 14.33 3.37
C ASP A 2 -19.53 15.27 2.89
N LYS A 3 -18.59 15.60 3.79
CA LYS A 3 -17.49 16.52 3.48
C LYS A 3 -16.29 15.72 2.99
N PRO A 4 -15.42 16.29 2.12
CA PRO A 4 -14.14 15.68 1.79
C PRO A 4 -13.36 15.30 3.05
N GLN A 5 -12.90 14.06 3.12
CA GLN A 5 -12.23 13.51 4.30
C GLN A 5 -10.76 13.27 3.99
N ARG A 6 -9.86 13.87 4.78
CA ARG A 6 -8.44 13.57 4.70
C ARG A 6 -8.17 12.15 5.19
N GLY A 7 -7.26 11.45 4.53
CA GLY A 7 -6.80 10.13 4.93
C GLY A 7 -5.57 9.71 4.15
N TYR A 8 -5.36 8.41 4.04
CA TYR A 8 -4.21 7.80 3.39
C TYR A 8 -4.67 6.66 2.49
N TRP A 9 -4.24 6.69 1.24
CA TRP A 9 -4.30 5.54 0.34
C TRP A 9 -3.06 4.70 0.60
N CYS A 10 -3.26 3.48 1.07
CA CYS A 10 -2.20 2.53 1.34
C CYS A 10 -2.23 1.39 0.34
N GLU A 11 -1.07 0.97 -0.16
CA GLU A 11 -0.94 -0.14 -1.11
C GLU A 11 0.22 -1.04 -0.71
N CYS A 12 0.03 -2.35 -0.84
CA CYS A 12 1.06 -3.35 -0.64
C CYS A 12 1.42 -3.94 -2.01
N TRP A 13 2.69 -3.84 -2.36
CA TRP A 13 3.25 -4.28 -3.64
C TRP A 13 4.28 -5.37 -3.38
N THR A 14 4.38 -6.32 -4.31
CA THR A 14 5.47 -7.31 -4.33
C THR A 14 6.20 -7.24 -5.65
N GLU A 15 7.51 -7.23 -5.63
CA GLU A 15 8.38 -7.20 -6.80
C GLU A 15 9.40 -8.34 -6.70
N ASP A 16 9.60 -9.08 -7.80
CA ASP A 16 10.74 -10.01 -7.91
C ASP A 16 11.95 -9.20 -8.39
N LEU A 17 13.05 -9.25 -7.64
CA LEU A 17 14.25 -8.47 -7.90
C LEU A 17 15.19 -9.12 -8.93
N THR A 18 14.90 -10.34 -9.38
CA THR A 18 15.71 -11.05 -10.37
C THR A 18 15.13 -11.04 -11.77
N GLU A 19 13.87 -10.68 -11.90
CA GLU A 19 13.19 -10.52 -13.18
C GLU A 19 12.90 -9.03 -13.37
N GLU A 20 12.96 -8.53 -14.61
CA GLU A 20 12.40 -7.21 -14.95
C GLU A 20 10.86 -7.27 -15.02
N THR A 21 10.25 -7.88 -14.00
CA THR A 21 8.79 -7.91 -13.85
C THR A 21 8.32 -6.69 -13.09
N ARG A 22 7.14 -6.19 -13.45
CA ARG A 22 6.54 -5.05 -12.78
C ARG A 22 6.07 -5.45 -11.38
N PRO A 23 6.13 -4.54 -10.40
CA PRO A 23 5.54 -4.77 -9.09
C PRO A 23 4.05 -5.16 -9.19
N VAL A 24 3.67 -6.22 -8.48
CA VAL A 24 2.31 -6.73 -8.42
C VAL A 24 1.61 -6.20 -7.18
N LEU A 25 0.45 -5.55 -7.37
CA LEU A 25 -0.39 -5.09 -6.26
C LEU A 25 -0.99 -6.31 -5.53
N ARG A 26 -0.79 -6.39 -4.22
CA ARG A 26 -1.34 -7.46 -3.37
C ARG A 26 -2.51 -7.00 -2.53
N ALA A 27 -2.52 -5.75 -2.10
CA ALA A 27 -3.60 -5.19 -1.32
C ALA A 27 -3.65 -3.67 -1.46
N SER A 28 -4.85 -3.10 -1.31
CA SER A 28 -5.08 -1.67 -1.16
C SER A 28 -6.00 -1.45 0.04
N PHE A 29 -5.75 -0.37 0.79
CA PHE A 29 -6.50 -0.03 2.00
C PHE A 29 -6.63 1.49 2.15
N ASP A 30 -7.87 1.93 2.32
CA ASP A 30 -8.20 3.32 2.62
C ASP A 30 -8.18 3.53 4.13
N ALA A 31 -7.20 4.31 4.61
CA ALA A 31 -7.05 4.61 6.03
C ALA A 31 -7.48 6.04 6.33
N TYR A 32 -8.35 6.21 7.33
CA TYR A 32 -8.87 7.52 7.72
C TYR A 32 -8.13 8.14 8.90
N SER A 33 -7.07 7.49 9.39
CA SER A 33 -6.20 8.02 10.43
C SER A 33 -4.83 7.35 10.40
N ALA A 34 -3.80 8.05 10.91
CA ALA A 34 -2.45 7.50 11.00
C ALA A 34 -2.39 6.17 11.80
N PRO A 35 -3.10 6.00 12.94
CA PRO A 35 -3.15 4.71 13.64
C PRO A 35 -3.75 3.56 12.82
N GLN A 36 -4.66 3.82 11.87
CA GLN A 36 -5.19 2.78 10.99
C GLN A 36 -4.11 2.28 10.01
N VAL A 37 -3.32 3.20 9.44
CA VAL A 37 -2.15 2.84 8.62
C VAL A 37 -1.16 2.02 9.41
N ASP A 38 -0.73 2.52 10.57
CA ASP A 38 0.24 1.86 11.45
C ASP A 38 -0.22 0.43 11.76
N ARG A 39 -1.50 0.27 12.11
CA ARG A 39 -2.08 -1.05 12.43
C ARG A 39 -2.13 -1.96 11.21
N TRP A 40 -2.50 -1.44 10.04
CA TRP A 40 -2.58 -2.24 8.81
C TRP A 40 -1.22 -2.85 8.45
N VAL A 41 -0.16 -2.04 8.43
CA VAL A 41 1.22 -2.53 8.18
C VAL A 41 1.67 -3.47 9.28
N ALA A 42 1.44 -3.12 10.54
CA ALA A 42 1.92 -3.92 11.67
C ALA A 42 1.19 -5.26 11.83
N VAL A 43 -0.05 -5.38 11.36
CA VAL A 43 -0.76 -6.66 11.27
C VAL A 43 -0.15 -7.50 10.16
N ALA A 44 0.00 -6.94 8.95
CA ALA A 44 0.58 -7.66 7.81
C ALA A 44 1.98 -8.23 8.14
N LEU A 45 2.86 -7.42 8.71
CA LEU A 45 4.21 -7.84 9.11
C LEU A 45 4.21 -8.96 10.15
N ARG A 46 3.37 -8.86 11.19
CA ARG A 46 3.25 -9.93 12.20
C ARG A 46 2.72 -11.23 11.60
N THR A 47 1.82 -11.13 10.62
CA THR A 47 1.25 -12.30 9.96
C THR A 47 2.28 -13.03 9.10
N ILE A 48 3.11 -12.29 8.36
CA ILE A 48 4.06 -12.91 7.42
C ILE A 48 5.41 -13.25 8.04
N SER A 49 5.83 -12.55 9.11
CA SER A 49 7.15 -12.71 9.75
C SER A 49 7.54 -14.17 10.03
N PRO A 50 6.66 -15.05 10.55
CA PRO A 50 7.01 -16.46 10.78
C PRO A 50 7.36 -17.28 9.52
N ALA A 51 6.98 -16.80 8.33
CA ALA A 51 7.26 -17.45 7.05
C ALA A 51 8.46 -16.83 6.30
N LEU A 52 9.03 -15.76 6.85
CA LEU A 52 10.22 -15.10 6.32
C LEU A 52 11.48 -15.86 6.74
N ASP A 53 12.56 -15.69 5.97
CA ASP A 53 13.89 -16.09 6.43
C ASP A 53 14.33 -15.25 7.64
N PRO A 54 15.35 -15.68 8.41
CA PRO A 54 15.73 -15.00 9.66
C PRO A 54 16.06 -13.51 9.48
N ASP A 55 16.72 -13.14 8.39
CA ASP A 55 17.14 -11.76 8.13
C ASP A 55 15.92 -10.89 7.83
N ALA A 56 15.05 -11.34 6.94
CA ALA A 56 13.80 -10.64 6.61
C ALA A 56 12.82 -10.58 7.81
N SER A 57 12.83 -11.61 8.68
CA SER A 57 12.07 -11.58 9.92
C SER A 57 12.65 -10.54 10.90
N GLN A 58 13.97 -10.41 10.98
CA GLN A 58 14.63 -9.40 11.80
C GLN A 58 14.29 -7.98 11.31
N GLU A 59 14.35 -7.72 10.00
CA GLU A 59 13.90 -6.43 9.41
C GLU A 59 12.44 -6.12 9.79
N ALA A 60 11.55 -7.12 9.71
CA ALA A 60 10.16 -6.96 10.10
C ALA A 60 10.04 -6.58 11.58
N TRP A 61 10.82 -7.21 12.47
CA TRP A 61 10.84 -6.87 13.90
C TRP A 61 11.40 -5.48 14.17
N GLU A 62 12.50 -5.09 13.53
CA GLU A 62 13.09 -3.75 13.63
C GLU A 62 12.08 -2.68 13.24
N TRP A 63 11.33 -2.89 12.16
CA TRP A 63 10.24 -1.98 11.82
C TRP A 63 9.15 -1.98 12.89
N LEU A 64 8.73 -3.15 13.37
CA LEU A 64 7.68 -3.30 14.37
C LEU A 64 8.03 -2.60 15.71
N TYR A 65 9.30 -2.47 16.07
CA TYR A 65 9.73 -1.78 17.30
C TYR A 65 10.11 -0.32 17.05
N ASP A 66 11.08 -0.07 16.18
CA ASP A 66 11.69 1.26 16.02
C ASP A 66 11.17 2.00 14.77
N GLY A 67 10.98 1.27 13.66
CA GLY A 67 10.54 1.84 12.38
C GLY A 67 9.15 2.46 12.41
N ARG A 68 8.24 1.97 13.26
CA ARG A 68 6.89 2.53 13.44
C ARG A 68 6.89 3.99 13.84
N ILE A 69 7.86 4.43 14.64
CA ILE A 69 7.93 5.82 15.09
C ILE A 69 8.20 6.74 13.90
N THR A 70 9.09 6.33 12.99
CA THR A 70 9.42 7.08 11.77
C THR A 70 8.23 7.14 10.82
N THR A 71 7.56 6.00 10.58
CA THR A 71 6.33 5.98 9.77
C THR A 71 5.28 6.90 10.37
N ARG A 72 4.98 6.79 11.67
CA ARG A 72 3.98 7.62 12.34
C ARG A 72 4.31 9.11 12.28
N LYS A 73 5.59 9.49 12.40
CA LYS A 73 6.03 10.89 12.23
C LYS A 73 5.72 11.41 10.83
N ALA A 74 6.02 10.65 9.77
CA ALA A 74 5.71 11.02 8.40
C ALA A 74 4.19 11.15 8.18
N LEU A 75 3.40 10.22 8.71
CA LEU A 75 1.93 10.28 8.63
C LEU A 75 1.39 11.54 9.32
N LEU A 76 1.86 11.87 10.52
CA LEU A 76 1.43 13.09 11.22
C LEU A 76 1.79 14.38 10.47
N ARG A 77 2.81 14.36 9.61
CA ARG A 77 3.18 15.47 8.72
C ARG A 77 2.45 15.44 7.38
N ALA A 78 1.59 14.45 7.15
CA ALA A 78 0.97 14.17 5.86
C ALA A 78 2.02 14.07 4.73
N GLU A 79 3.12 13.39 5.00
CA GLU A 79 4.17 13.09 4.02
C GLU A 79 3.95 11.68 3.44
N PRO A 80 4.10 11.48 2.12
CA PRO A 80 4.18 10.15 1.55
C PRO A 80 5.35 9.38 2.16
N CYS A 81 5.13 8.11 2.50
CA CYS A 81 6.18 7.26 3.05
C CYS A 81 6.03 5.82 2.60
N THR A 82 7.11 5.06 2.76
CA THR A 82 7.19 3.66 2.37
C THR A 82 7.75 2.83 3.51
N VAL A 83 7.23 1.63 3.66
CA VAL A 83 7.84 0.56 4.46
C VAL A 83 8.19 -0.56 3.49
N ALA A 84 9.40 -1.06 3.53
CA ALA A 84 9.81 -2.16 2.67
C ALA A 84 10.57 -3.21 3.48
N LEU A 85 10.46 -4.45 3.05
CA LEU A 85 11.31 -5.55 3.50
C LEU A 85 11.65 -6.42 2.29
N THR A 86 12.80 -7.08 2.35
CA THR A 86 13.24 -7.98 1.28
C THR A 86 13.38 -9.39 1.82
N ARG A 87 12.72 -10.35 1.18
CA ARG A 87 12.85 -11.78 1.49
C ARG A 87 13.45 -12.49 0.28
N ALA A 88 14.68 -12.96 0.40
CA ALA A 88 15.46 -13.54 -0.70
C ALA A 88 15.47 -12.65 -1.96
N ARG A 89 14.55 -12.90 -2.90
CA ARG A 89 14.42 -12.16 -4.16
C ARG A 89 13.15 -11.32 -4.26
N THR A 90 12.27 -11.38 -3.26
CA THR A 90 10.99 -10.68 -3.28
C THR A 90 11.06 -9.45 -2.37
N ARG A 91 10.87 -8.27 -2.95
CA ARG A 91 10.68 -7.02 -2.21
C ARG A 91 9.19 -6.83 -1.95
N ILE A 92 8.82 -6.65 -0.69
CA ILE A 92 7.47 -6.28 -0.30
C ILE A 92 7.48 -4.82 0.13
N THR A 93 6.65 -3.99 -0.49
CA THR A 93 6.61 -2.55 -0.24
C THR A 93 5.20 -2.11 0.11
N TRP A 94 5.02 -1.54 1.30
CA TRP A 94 3.84 -0.79 1.68
C TRP A 94 4.06 0.69 1.35
N ALA A 95 3.38 1.17 0.31
CA ALA A 95 3.39 2.58 -0.09
C ALA A 95 2.18 3.29 0.51
N ILE A 96 2.42 4.41 1.20
CA ILE A 96 1.37 5.17 1.88
C ILE A 96 1.39 6.61 1.36
N ARG A 97 0.25 7.06 0.83
CA ARG A 97 0.10 8.39 0.25
C ARG A 97 -1.03 9.15 0.95
N PRO A 98 -0.80 10.39 1.43
CA PRO A 98 -1.87 11.24 1.95
C PRO A 98 -2.83 11.59 0.80
N VAL A 99 -4.13 11.49 1.04
CA VAL A 99 -5.18 11.78 0.05
C VAL A 99 -6.36 12.52 0.69
N ILE A 100 -7.17 13.13 -0.16
CA ILE A 100 -8.49 13.63 0.22
C ILE A 100 -9.52 12.70 -0.43
N PHE A 101 -10.20 11.91 0.40
CA PHE A 101 -11.32 11.10 -0.03
C PHE A 101 -12.51 12.02 -0.30
N LEU A 102 -12.95 12.03 -1.56
CA LEU A 102 -14.18 12.68 -1.93
C LEU A 102 -15.36 11.76 -1.57
N PRO A 103 -16.48 12.31 -1.10
CA PRO A 103 -17.71 11.57 -0.84
C PRO A 103 -18.40 11.28 -2.17
N ILE A 104 -17.74 10.50 -3.01
CA ILE A 104 -18.31 9.86 -4.19
C ILE A 104 -18.90 8.55 -3.67
N ALA A 105 -20.10 8.20 -4.14
CA ALA A 105 -20.91 7.06 -3.68
C ALA A 105 -20.04 5.93 -3.07
N GLN A 106 -20.19 5.78 -1.76
CA GLN A 106 -19.34 4.99 -0.88
C GLN A 106 -19.04 3.61 -1.49
N ARG A 107 -17.77 3.30 -1.78
CA ARG A 107 -17.38 1.98 -2.34
C ARG A 107 -17.78 0.80 -1.44
N GLN A 108 -18.07 1.09 -0.17
CA GLN A 108 -18.44 0.14 0.88
C GLN A 108 -19.95 0.11 1.20
N GLY A 109 -20.79 0.85 0.47
CA GLY A 109 -22.21 0.99 0.82
C GLY A 109 -23.10 1.29 -0.38
N SER A 110 -23.75 0.24 -0.89
CA SER A 110 -24.93 0.22 -1.76
C SER A 110 -24.88 1.08 -3.03
N GLY A 111 -24.54 0.43 -4.15
CA GLY A 111 -24.77 0.97 -5.49
C GLY A 111 -23.54 1.59 -6.12
N LEU A 112 -22.53 0.76 -6.41
CA LEU A 112 -21.53 1.15 -7.39
C LEU A 112 -22.25 1.40 -8.73
N PRO A 113 -22.01 2.55 -9.41
CA PRO A 113 -22.52 2.72 -10.77
C PRO A 113 -21.92 1.63 -11.66
N SER A 114 -22.62 1.21 -12.72
CA SER A 114 -22.14 0.12 -13.60
C SER A 114 -20.71 0.38 -14.10
N CYS A 115 -20.37 1.65 -14.34
CA CYS A 115 -19.05 2.08 -14.77
C CYS A 115 -17.92 1.83 -13.77
N ALA A 116 -18.23 1.52 -12.51
CA ALA A 116 -17.21 1.16 -11.52
C ALA A 116 -16.53 -0.19 -11.84
N TYR A 117 -17.20 -1.06 -12.60
CA TYR A 117 -16.65 -2.33 -13.10
C TYR A 117 -15.96 -2.18 -14.45
N ASP A 118 -16.27 -1.12 -15.19
CA ASP A 118 -15.68 -0.84 -16.50
C ASP A 118 -14.29 -0.19 -16.40
N PHE A 119 -13.87 0.19 -15.19
CA PHE A 119 -12.50 0.61 -14.90
C PHE A 119 -11.55 -0.59 -15.00
N THR A 120 -11.19 -0.91 -16.23
CA THR A 120 -10.04 -1.76 -16.52
C THR A 120 -8.82 -0.95 -16.11
N ALA A 121 -7.98 -1.51 -15.22
CA ALA A 121 -6.68 -0.92 -14.93
C ALA A 121 -6.03 -0.60 -16.28
N MET A 122 -5.59 0.65 -16.49
CA MET A 122 -4.97 1.04 -17.75
C MET A 122 -3.89 0.01 -18.08
N GLU A 123 -4.11 -0.75 -19.15
CA GLU A 123 -3.04 -1.48 -19.76
C GLU A 123 -1.97 -0.45 -20.11
N PRO A 124 -0.70 -0.70 -19.75
CA PRO A 124 0.37 0.22 -20.07
C PRO A 124 0.38 0.38 -21.58
N HIS A 125 0.23 1.62 -22.03
CA HIS A 125 0.28 1.92 -23.44
C HIS A 125 1.70 1.58 -23.91
N THR A 126 1.86 0.43 -24.57
CA THR A 126 3.09 0.13 -25.31
C THR A 126 3.07 1.08 -26.50
N PRO A 127 4.04 2.00 -26.64
CA PRO A 127 4.11 2.83 -27.83
C PRO A 127 4.32 1.90 -29.04
N GLN A 128 3.33 1.88 -29.92
CA GLN A 128 3.38 1.13 -31.16
C GLN A 128 4.47 1.76 -32.04
N GLN A 129 5.56 1.04 -32.22
CA GLN A 129 6.67 1.42 -33.07
C GLN A 129 6.19 1.46 -34.52
N ALA A 130 6.28 2.63 -35.14
CA ALA A 130 5.98 2.83 -36.55
C ALA A 130 7.17 2.35 -37.39
N ASP A 131 6.86 1.57 -38.42
CA ASP A 131 7.72 1.21 -39.56
C ASP A 131 7.69 2.35 -40.59
#